data_AF-A0A952P5G6-F1
#
_entry.id   AF-A0A952P5G6-F1
#
_cell.length_a   1.000
_cell.length_b   1.000
_cell.length_c   1.000
_cell.angle_alpha   90.00
_cell.angle_beta   90.00
_cell.angle_gamma   90.00
#
_symmetry.space_group_name_H-M   'P 1'
#
loop_
_entity.id
_entity.type
_entity.pdbx_description
1 polymer ?
#
loop_
_entity_poly.entity_id
_entity_poly.type
_entity_poly.pdbx_seq_one_letter_code
_entity_poly.pdbx_strand_id
1 'polypeptide(L)'
;MRSRIPVKSVSSSLGAPMIAIVLLFSAAPAHAGGLQWLTNLWHKITGTAPAPVSQDDLSKIVQKDPSQALKVNQADVIKQELKIAAKDGLPVEGKLLVPLMNYMNRIGQRQSLDAQVFSSYEFVDSLPNGQKAQIEVDFSDIALILRLKIVKGIADQPMEYIRQILTMGAIARDILQTQHHPTHQLTEIQKELIRLIHTDRKSSAQIYAELLMNANEGSLPSKERLLQLEVALMKNFILSADAMELLSKYQNESRSAFEQTLRGHFNEEVTRLESTELPELTKKATEDLRTRQKALDRWRQETGTLEAYENQELKLNDLIVRNDRAGVKAMLDAYLPWSVMEPSETRAWKMWLDAIVSPDPSKQTVAFRGVDFRTDFVQQFVDPVTGKTSYGFMSTLLTQNQGSYTRRLRSLSTKRLQNGDVTLKRTPKENPSVRITEQMHSHAQNPQGSIFISFTYDPYVAKNFIGAQMKRTFKGETMMVNGGGLLAVKMDARRMVPNLSSMFASEIELLAPLVIFPDEIIEYNEMNKEGANVKDFIRRVEDKTGLKFMEPSAIDNYIASKEVTKELRGRYIIDGVSFNKAFIG
;
A
#
# COMPACT_ATOMS: atom_id res chain seq x y z
N MET A 1 -18.48 -24.34 65.70
CA MET A 1 -19.94 -24.44 65.49
C MET A 1 -20.17 -24.54 63.98
N ARG A 2 -20.14 -25.72 63.35
CA ARG A 2 -21.17 -26.76 63.19
C ARG A 2 -22.55 -26.28 62.67
N SER A 3 -22.91 -26.90 61.54
CA SER A 3 -24.25 -27.16 60.97
C SER A 3 -24.77 -26.15 59.94
N ARG A 4 -25.47 -26.54 58.87
CA ARG A 4 -25.74 -27.84 58.22
C ARG A 4 -26.38 -27.52 56.85
N ILE A 5 -26.11 -28.37 55.87
CA ILE A 5 -26.79 -28.45 54.56
C ILE A 5 -28.19 -29.07 54.75
N PRO A 6 -29.13 -28.91 53.79
CA PRO A 6 -29.58 -30.12 53.08
C PRO A 6 -29.61 -30.01 51.55
N VAL A 7 -29.29 -31.17 50.96
CA VAL A 7 -29.29 -31.58 49.55
C VAL A 7 -30.64 -32.24 49.22
N LYS A 8 -31.07 -32.15 47.94
CA LYS A 8 -31.67 -33.20 47.05
C LYS A 8 -32.36 -32.50 45.86
N SER A 9 -32.40 -32.97 44.61
CA SER A 9 -31.90 -34.13 43.84
C SER A 9 -32.30 -33.87 42.36
N VAL A 10 -31.39 -33.83 41.39
CA VAL A 10 -31.07 -34.85 40.36
C VAL A 10 -32.22 -35.70 39.77
N SER A 11 -32.44 -35.55 38.46
CA SER A 11 -32.59 -36.62 37.43
C SER A 11 -32.45 -35.96 36.04
N SER A 12 -31.41 -36.13 35.20
CA SER A 12 -30.83 -37.31 34.51
C SER A 12 -31.56 -37.73 33.22
N SER A 13 -30.94 -37.45 32.06
CA SER A 13 -30.80 -38.35 30.89
C SER A 13 -29.80 -37.70 29.91
N LEU A 14 -28.55 -38.20 29.80
CA LEU A 14 -28.08 -39.24 28.86
C LEU A 14 -28.19 -38.79 27.39
N GLY A 15 -27.14 -38.74 26.55
CA GLY A 15 -25.84 -39.41 26.66
C GLY A 15 -24.73 -38.83 25.76
N ALA A 16 -23.53 -39.31 26.08
CA ALA A 16 -22.20 -39.09 25.50
C ALA A 16 -22.04 -39.87 24.15
N PRO A 17 -20.88 -39.85 23.41
CA PRO A 17 -19.56 -39.36 23.83
C PRO A 17 -18.72 -38.54 22.83
N MET A 18 -17.66 -37.98 23.40
CA MET A 18 -16.45 -37.48 22.75
C MET A 18 -15.93 -38.41 21.64
N ILE A 19 -15.40 -37.81 20.58
CA ILE A 19 -14.17 -38.30 19.95
C ILE A 19 -13.21 -37.11 19.82
N ALA A 20 -12.15 -37.15 20.63
CA ALA A 20 -10.94 -36.37 20.41
C ALA A 20 -10.04 -37.16 19.46
N ILE A 21 -9.59 -36.54 18.36
CA ILE A 21 -8.43 -37.00 17.61
C ILE A 21 -7.50 -35.81 17.43
N VAL A 22 -6.40 -35.85 18.18
CA VAL A 22 -5.15 -35.17 17.86
C VAL A 22 -4.42 -36.07 16.86
N LEU A 23 -4.11 -35.56 15.67
CA LEU A 23 -3.04 -36.09 14.84
C LEU A 23 -2.28 -34.94 14.18
N LEU A 24 -1.02 -34.83 14.58
CA LEU A 24 0.06 -34.17 13.86
C LEU A 24 0.33 -34.93 12.55
N PHE A 25 0.43 -34.23 11.42
CA PHE A 25 1.40 -34.58 10.37
C PHE A 25 1.89 -33.32 9.66
N SER A 26 3.21 -33.20 9.66
CA SER A 26 4.06 -32.34 8.86
C SER A 26 4.14 -32.80 7.39
N ALA A 27 4.48 -31.84 6.52
CA ALA A 27 5.03 -31.98 5.16
C ALA A 27 4.05 -32.16 3.97
N ALA A 28 4.14 -31.21 3.04
CA ALA A 28 3.63 -31.23 1.66
C ALA A 28 4.41 -32.26 0.77
N PRO A 29 4.07 -32.56 -0.52
CA PRO A 29 3.25 -31.77 -1.45
C PRO A 29 2.30 -32.53 -2.43
N ALA A 30 1.57 -31.72 -3.22
CA ALA A 30 1.08 -31.93 -4.60
C ALA A 30 -0.28 -32.62 -4.89
N HIS A 31 -1.14 -31.82 -5.54
CA HIS A 31 -2.03 -32.10 -6.69
C HIS A 31 -2.80 -33.44 -6.75
N ALA A 32 -4.09 -33.39 -6.36
CA ALA A 32 -5.20 -34.16 -6.99
C ALA A 32 -6.57 -33.88 -6.34
N GLY A 33 -6.63 -33.33 -5.12
CA GLY A 33 -7.87 -33.27 -4.32
C GLY A 33 -8.94 -32.26 -4.77
N GLY A 34 -8.58 -31.20 -5.51
CA GLY A 34 -9.51 -30.12 -5.86
C GLY A 34 -10.63 -30.53 -6.81
N LEU A 35 -10.34 -31.39 -7.79
CA LEU A 35 -11.33 -31.88 -8.75
C LEU A 35 -12.26 -32.94 -8.16
N GLN A 36 -11.80 -33.71 -7.18
CA GLN A 36 -12.61 -34.74 -6.54
C GLN A 36 -13.65 -34.15 -5.58
N TRP A 37 -13.33 -33.01 -4.95
CA TRP A 37 -14.29 -32.23 -4.18
C TRP A 37 -15.37 -31.60 -5.09
N LEU A 38 -14.98 -31.04 -6.24
CA LEU A 38 -15.92 -30.47 -7.21
C LEU A 38 -16.84 -31.53 -7.85
N THR A 39 -16.34 -32.72 -8.15
CA THR A 39 -17.16 -33.82 -8.68
C THR A 39 -18.10 -34.39 -7.61
N ASN A 40 -17.67 -34.48 -6.35
CA ASN A 40 -18.56 -34.86 -5.25
C ASN A 40 -19.62 -33.80 -4.93
N LEU A 41 -19.28 -32.52 -5.06
CA LEU A 41 -20.21 -31.41 -4.93
C LEU A 41 -21.23 -31.41 -6.09
N TRP A 42 -20.75 -31.64 -7.32
CA TRP A 42 -21.61 -31.76 -8.51
C TRP A 42 -22.54 -32.96 -8.42
N HIS A 43 -22.08 -34.11 -7.94
CA HIS A 43 -22.90 -35.31 -7.76
C HIS A 43 -23.97 -35.10 -6.67
N LYS A 44 -23.63 -34.38 -5.59
CA LYS A 44 -24.58 -33.97 -4.54
C LYS A 44 -25.65 -33.00 -5.04
N ILE A 45 -25.31 -32.12 -5.99
CA ILE A 45 -26.23 -31.10 -6.52
C ILE A 45 -27.12 -31.66 -7.63
N THR A 46 -26.60 -32.55 -8.49
CA THR A 46 -27.28 -32.92 -9.74
C THR A 46 -27.80 -34.36 -9.78
N GLY A 47 -27.47 -35.19 -8.77
CA GLY A 47 -27.94 -36.57 -8.67
C GLY A 47 -27.48 -37.53 -9.79
N THR A 48 -26.64 -37.07 -10.72
CA THR A 48 -26.17 -37.86 -11.87
C THR A 48 -24.66 -37.71 -12.03
N ALA A 49 -23.96 -38.83 -12.20
CA ALA A 49 -22.52 -38.84 -12.46
C ALA A 49 -22.26 -38.54 -13.95
N PRO A 50 -21.42 -37.56 -14.31
CA PRO A 50 -21.01 -37.36 -15.70
C PRO A 50 -20.06 -38.48 -16.16
N ALA A 51 -20.15 -38.84 -17.45
CA ALA A 51 -19.27 -39.84 -18.06
C ALA A 51 -17.80 -39.40 -18.00
N PRO A 52 -16.84 -40.30 -17.72
CA PRO A 52 -15.43 -39.95 -17.62
C PRO A 52 -14.88 -39.50 -18.98
N VAL A 53 -14.21 -38.34 -18.98
CA VAL A 53 -13.48 -37.81 -20.13
C VAL A 53 -12.20 -38.61 -20.31
N SER A 54 -11.91 -39.05 -21.54
CA SER A 54 -10.73 -39.86 -21.82
C SER A 54 -9.44 -39.04 -21.75
N GLN A 55 -8.35 -39.67 -21.32
CA GLN A 55 -7.04 -39.03 -21.18
C GLN A 55 -6.47 -38.55 -22.53
N ASP A 56 -6.96 -39.11 -23.65
CA ASP A 56 -6.62 -38.70 -25.02
C ASP A 56 -7.29 -37.40 -25.47
N ASP A 57 -8.42 -37.03 -24.85
CA ASP A 57 -9.09 -35.75 -25.13
C ASP A 57 -8.37 -34.58 -24.43
N LEU A 58 -7.75 -34.85 -23.28
CA LEU A 58 -6.97 -33.87 -22.52
C LEU A 58 -5.60 -33.58 -23.14
N SER A 59 -4.96 -34.57 -23.76
CA SER A 59 -3.63 -34.41 -24.37
C SER A 59 -3.67 -33.57 -25.66
N LYS A 60 -4.79 -33.59 -26.40
CA LYS A 60 -4.98 -32.80 -27.63
C LYS A 60 -5.23 -31.31 -27.39
N ILE A 61 -5.72 -30.94 -26.20
CA ILE A 61 -5.99 -29.54 -25.83
C ILE A 61 -4.70 -28.82 -25.40
N VAL A 62 -3.70 -29.54 -24.89
CA VAL A 62 -2.47 -28.95 -24.34
C VAL A 62 -1.39 -28.70 -25.41
N GLN A 63 -1.48 -29.33 -26.59
CA GLN A 63 -0.42 -29.26 -27.61
C GLN A 63 -0.56 -28.18 -28.70
N LYS A 64 -1.57 -27.29 -28.65
CA LYS A 64 -1.66 -26.16 -29.58
C LYS A 64 -1.68 -24.83 -28.86
N ASP A 65 -0.53 -24.15 -28.91
CA ASP A 65 -0.35 -22.70 -28.79
C ASP A 65 -1.06 -22.02 -27.59
N PRO A 66 -0.33 -21.71 -26.49
CA PRO A 66 -0.87 -20.99 -25.34
C PRO A 66 -1.49 -19.63 -25.67
N SER A 67 -1.20 -19.05 -26.85
CA SER A 67 -1.77 -17.78 -27.31
C SER A 67 -3.19 -17.91 -27.89
N GLN A 68 -3.66 -19.13 -28.20
CA GLN A 68 -5.02 -19.36 -28.66
C GLN A 68 -6.02 -19.70 -27.54
N ALA A 69 -5.56 -20.17 -26.38
CA ALA A 69 -6.42 -20.38 -25.20
C ALA A 69 -6.99 -19.05 -24.61
N LEU A 70 -6.40 -17.91 -24.99
CA LEU A 70 -6.85 -16.56 -24.59
C LEU A 70 -7.85 -15.91 -25.56
N LYS A 71 -8.26 -16.61 -26.62
CA LYS A 71 -9.36 -16.17 -27.52
C LYS A 71 -10.67 -16.90 -27.26
N VAL A 72 -10.89 -17.37 -26.04
CA VAL A 72 -12.27 -17.64 -25.63
C VAL A 72 -12.96 -16.29 -25.51
N ASN A 73 -13.86 -15.99 -26.45
CA ASN A 73 -14.69 -14.81 -26.41
C ASN A 73 -15.48 -14.86 -25.09
N GLN A 74 -15.02 -14.11 -24.08
CA GLN A 74 -15.56 -14.18 -22.71
C GLN A 74 -17.05 -13.85 -22.66
N ALA A 75 -17.57 -13.12 -23.65
CA ALA A 75 -19.01 -12.92 -23.83
C ALA A 75 -19.78 -14.24 -24.04
N ASP A 76 -19.16 -15.24 -24.66
CA ASP A 76 -19.76 -16.54 -24.94
C ASP A 76 -19.69 -17.48 -23.73
N VAL A 77 -18.60 -17.42 -22.93
CA VAL A 77 -18.52 -18.11 -21.63
C VAL A 77 -19.54 -17.56 -20.65
N ILE A 78 -19.67 -16.23 -20.57
CA ILE A 78 -20.66 -15.57 -19.71
C ILE A 78 -22.09 -15.89 -20.18
N LYS A 79 -22.36 -15.95 -21.49
CA LYS A 79 -23.66 -16.42 -22.01
C LYS A 79 -23.93 -17.88 -21.65
N GLN A 80 -22.90 -18.73 -21.61
CA GLN A 80 -23.01 -20.12 -21.19
C GLN A 80 -23.28 -20.25 -19.70
N GLU A 81 -22.56 -19.52 -18.84
CA GLU A 81 -22.79 -19.52 -17.39
C GLU A 81 -24.15 -18.95 -17.01
N LEU A 82 -24.61 -17.88 -17.68
CA LEU A 82 -25.97 -17.34 -17.50
C LEU A 82 -27.05 -18.32 -17.97
N LYS A 83 -26.78 -19.12 -19.02
CA LYS A 83 -27.68 -20.19 -19.47
C LYS A 83 -27.72 -21.37 -18.49
N ILE A 84 -26.60 -21.73 -17.88
CA ILE A 84 -26.50 -22.78 -16.87
C ILE A 84 -27.23 -22.35 -15.59
N ALA A 85 -26.96 -21.12 -15.12
CA ALA A 85 -27.65 -20.53 -13.96
C ALA A 85 -29.17 -20.39 -14.13
N ALA A 86 -29.64 -20.16 -15.37
CA ALA A 86 -31.06 -20.13 -15.70
C ALA A 86 -31.72 -21.52 -15.79
N LYS A 87 -30.93 -22.58 -16.05
CA LYS A 87 -31.41 -23.95 -16.23
C LYS A 87 -31.48 -24.73 -14.91
N ASP A 88 -30.64 -24.39 -13.94
CA ASP A 88 -30.51 -25.11 -12.66
C ASP A 88 -31.38 -24.55 -11.53
N GLY A 89 -32.31 -23.62 -11.83
CA GLY A 89 -33.26 -23.13 -10.83
C GLY A 89 -32.62 -22.47 -9.61
N LEU A 90 -31.44 -21.83 -9.78
CA LEU A 90 -30.86 -20.98 -8.74
C LEU A 90 -31.93 -19.99 -8.25
N PRO A 91 -32.05 -19.78 -6.92
CA PRO A 91 -33.05 -18.89 -6.35
C PRO A 91 -32.98 -17.53 -7.03
N VAL A 92 -34.13 -16.85 -7.09
CA VAL A 92 -34.33 -15.55 -7.77
C VAL A 92 -33.23 -14.53 -7.38
N GLU A 93 -32.65 -14.69 -6.20
CA GLU A 93 -31.47 -14.01 -5.63
C GLU A 93 -30.18 -14.06 -6.50
N GLY A 94 -29.88 -15.16 -7.20
CA GLY A 94 -28.65 -15.30 -8.01
C GLY A 94 -28.67 -14.52 -9.34
N LYS A 95 -29.86 -14.12 -9.82
CA LYS A 95 -30.04 -13.52 -11.15
C LYS A 95 -29.65 -12.04 -11.23
N LEU A 96 -29.61 -11.31 -10.11
CA LEU A 96 -29.22 -9.90 -10.05
C LEU A 96 -27.78 -9.72 -9.57
N LEU A 97 -27.38 -10.55 -8.59
CA LEU A 97 -26.05 -10.55 -8.00
C LEU A 97 -24.99 -10.77 -9.07
N VAL A 98 -25.08 -11.86 -9.81
CA VAL A 98 -24.05 -12.25 -10.78
C VAL A 98 -23.88 -11.18 -11.88
N PRO A 99 -24.93 -10.59 -12.49
CA PRO A 99 -24.75 -9.50 -13.45
C PRO A 99 -24.16 -8.20 -12.88
N LEU A 100 -24.57 -7.76 -11.69
CA LEU A 100 -24.03 -6.55 -11.04
C LEU A 100 -22.57 -6.76 -10.63
N MET A 101 -22.28 -7.92 -10.05
CA MET A 101 -20.94 -8.36 -9.68
C MET A 101 -20.03 -8.53 -10.91
N ASN A 102 -20.55 -9.08 -12.01
CA ASN A 102 -19.84 -9.16 -13.29
C ASN A 102 -19.69 -7.78 -13.95
N TYR A 103 -20.61 -6.83 -13.73
CA TYR A 103 -20.46 -5.45 -14.21
C TYR A 103 -19.37 -4.72 -13.42
N MET A 104 -19.37 -4.82 -12.09
CA MET A 104 -18.32 -4.24 -11.24
C MET A 104 -16.96 -4.88 -11.52
N ASN A 105 -16.89 -6.21 -11.66
CA ASN A 105 -15.67 -6.90 -12.06
C ASN A 105 -15.22 -6.47 -13.46
N ARG A 106 -16.14 -6.23 -14.41
CA ARG A 106 -15.79 -5.71 -15.74
C ARG A 106 -15.26 -4.28 -15.70
N ILE A 107 -15.81 -3.42 -14.85
CA ILE A 107 -15.27 -2.05 -14.64
C ILE A 107 -13.89 -2.12 -14.01
N GLY A 108 -13.73 -2.93 -12.95
CA GLY A 108 -12.44 -3.19 -12.32
C GLY A 108 -11.42 -3.72 -13.33
N GLN A 109 -11.73 -4.81 -14.03
CA GLN A 109 -10.81 -5.49 -14.96
C GLN A 109 -10.48 -4.69 -16.23
N ARG A 110 -11.43 -3.94 -16.79
CA ARG A 110 -11.16 -3.09 -17.98
C ARG A 110 -10.29 -1.88 -17.66
N GLN A 111 -10.27 -1.45 -16.41
CA GLN A 111 -9.44 -0.35 -15.93
C GLN A 111 -8.17 -0.85 -15.20
N SER A 112 -8.06 -2.17 -14.92
CA SER A 112 -6.96 -2.77 -14.14
C SER A 112 -5.90 -3.53 -14.94
N LEU A 113 -5.95 -3.57 -16.27
CA LEU A 113 -4.82 -4.12 -17.04
C LEU A 113 -3.51 -3.33 -16.81
N ASP A 114 -3.63 -2.07 -16.36
CA ASP A 114 -2.53 -1.24 -15.85
C ASP A 114 -2.58 -1.01 -14.31
N ALA A 115 -3.68 -1.35 -13.62
CA ALA A 115 -3.85 -1.09 -12.18
C ALA A 115 -3.59 -2.36 -11.35
N GLN A 116 -2.58 -2.28 -10.48
CA GLN A 116 -2.13 -3.32 -9.53
C GLN A 116 -3.12 -3.60 -8.39
N VAL A 117 -4.42 -3.43 -8.64
CA VAL A 117 -5.50 -3.53 -7.66
C VAL A 117 -6.64 -4.33 -8.26
N PHE A 118 -6.92 -5.49 -7.67
CA PHE A 118 -8.09 -6.30 -8.01
C PHE A 118 -9.15 -6.14 -6.93
N SER A 119 -10.42 -6.12 -7.33
CA SER A 119 -11.54 -6.26 -6.40
C SER A 119 -12.16 -7.66 -6.56
N SER A 120 -12.51 -8.27 -5.45
CA SER A 120 -13.23 -9.55 -5.41
C SER A 120 -14.30 -9.50 -4.31
N TYR A 121 -15.18 -10.48 -4.31
CA TYR A 121 -16.27 -10.59 -3.35
C TYR A 121 -16.41 -12.03 -2.88
N GLU A 122 -16.88 -12.22 -1.66
CA GLU A 122 -17.04 -13.52 -1.03
C GLU A 122 -18.28 -13.51 -0.12
N PHE A 123 -19.15 -14.52 -0.26
CA PHE A 123 -20.26 -14.71 0.66
C PHE A 123 -19.84 -15.59 1.84
N VAL A 124 -19.97 -15.06 3.05
CA VAL A 124 -19.59 -15.74 4.28
C VAL A 124 -20.80 -16.00 5.16
N ASP A 125 -20.73 -17.00 6.02
CA ASP A 125 -21.84 -17.32 6.93
C ASP A 125 -21.92 -16.32 8.10
N SER A 126 -20.77 -15.76 8.51
CA SER A 126 -20.69 -14.74 9.56
C SER A 126 -19.39 -13.93 9.41
N LEU A 127 -19.36 -12.76 10.03
CA LEU A 127 -18.16 -11.92 10.17
C LEU A 127 -17.89 -11.61 11.65
N PRO A 128 -16.65 -11.23 11.99
CA PRO A 128 -16.31 -10.81 13.34
C PRO A 128 -17.24 -9.71 13.86
N ASN A 129 -17.54 -9.73 15.16
CA ASN A 129 -18.34 -8.71 15.85
C ASN A 129 -19.75 -8.49 15.28
N GLY A 130 -20.30 -9.47 14.57
CA GLY A 130 -21.63 -9.35 13.95
C GLY A 130 -21.68 -8.38 12.78
N GLN A 131 -20.51 -8.04 12.19
CA GLN A 131 -20.45 -7.22 11.01
C GLN A 131 -21.26 -7.85 9.87
N LYS A 132 -21.82 -6.97 9.04
CA LYS A 132 -22.65 -7.38 7.91
C LYS A 132 -21.79 -7.55 6.66
N ALA A 133 -20.94 -6.58 6.36
CA ALA A 133 -19.89 -6.78 5.38
C ALA A 133 -18.56 -6.27 5.94
N GLN A 134 -17.48 -6.74 5.35
CA GLN A 134 -16.12 -6.34 5.68
C GLN A 134 -15.31 -6.32 4.39
N ILE A 135 -14.57 -5.24 4.19
CA ILE A 135 -13.50 -5.23 3.19
C ILE A 135 -12.26 -5.83 3.86
N GLU A 136 -11.69 -6.83 3.23
CA GLU A 136 -10.42 -7.45 3.58
C GLU A 136 -9.38 -7.03 2.55
N VAL A 137 -8.19 -6.73 3.04
CA VAL A 137 -7.03 -6.43 2.21
C VAL A 137 -6.21 -7.71 2.10
N ASP A 138 -5.97 -8.14 0.88
CA ASP A 138 -5.20 -9.34 0.52
C ASP A 138 -4.16 -8.98 -0.54
N PHE A 139 -3.18 -9.83 -0.77
CA PHE A 139 -2.09 -9.61 -1.72
C PHE A 139 -1.83 -10.87 -2.53
N SER A 140 -1.92 -10.76 -3.86
CA SER A 140 -1.30 -11.75 -4.77
C SER A 140 0.19 -11.47 -4.92
N ASP A 141 0.88 -12.23 -5.77
CA ASP A 141 2.29 -11.92 -6.11
C ASP A 141 2.42 -10.65 -6.97
N ILE A 142 1.32 -10.18 -7.59
CA ILE A 142 1.35 -9.12 -8.60
C ILE A 142 0.36 -7.97 -8.37
N ALA A 143 -0.42 -8.02 -7.28
CA ALA A 143 -1.42 -6.99 -7.01
C ALA A 143 -1.95 -7.02 -5.58
N LEU A 144 -2.39 -5.84 -5.15
CA LEU A 144 -3.31 -5.63 -4.02
C LEU A 144 -4.68 -6.19 -4.39
N ILE A 145 -5.30 -6.94 -3.50
CA ILE A 145 -6.65 -7.48 -3.66
C ILE A 145 -7.54 -6.89 -2.55
N LEU A 146 -8.57 -6.15 -2.94
CA LEU A 146 -9.63 -5.72 -2.03
C LEU A 146 -10.78 -6.73 -2.14
N ARG A 147 -11.00 -7.50 -1.08
CA ARG A 147 -12.05 -8.52 -1.03
C ARG A 147 -13.21 -8.07 -0.14
N LEU A 148 -14.39 -7.93 -0.70
CA LEU A 148 -15.60 -7.66 0.09
C LEU A 148 -16.25 -8.97 0.52
N LYS A 149 -16.15 -9.27 1.81
CA LYS A 149 -16.88 -10.35 2.46
C LYS A 149 -18.26 -9.85 2.87
N ILE A 150 -19.32 -10.55 2.47
CA ILE A 150 -20.71 -10.21 2.78
C ILE A 150 -21.37 -11.39 3.48
N VAL A 151 -21.99 -11.16 4.64
CA VAL A 151 -22.77 -12.20 5.33
C VAL A 151 -23.98 -12.56 4.48
N LYS A 152 -24.20 -13.86 4.23
CA LYS A 152 -25.28 -14.36 3.36
C LYS A 152 -26.66 -13.79 3.70
N GLY A 153 -26.97 -13.60 4.99
CA GLY A 153 -28.24 -13.03 5.46
C GLY A 153 -28.48 -11.54 5.14
N ILE A 154 -27.54 -10.85 4.50
CA ILE A 154 -27.72 -9.47 4.01
C ILE A 154 -28.32 -9.44 2.62
N ALA A 155 -28.27 -10.55 1.87
CA ALA A 155 -29.01 -10.64 0.61
C ALA A 155 -30.51 -10.34 0.81
N ASP A 156 -31.02 -10.61 2.01
CA ASP A 156 -32.40 -10.32 2.44
C ASP A 156 -32.62 -8.84 2.87
N GLN A 157 -31.56 -8.02 2.89
CA GLN A 157 -31.57 -6.60 3.27
C GLN A 157 -31.03 -5.74 2.11
N PRO A 158 -31.84 -5.50 1.06
CA PRO A 158 -31.38 -4.97 -0.22
C PRO A 158 -30.66 -3.62 -0.10
N MET A 159 -31.11 -2.74 0.80
CA MET A 159 -30.48 -1.43 1.00
C MET A 159 -29.10 -1.52 1.67
N GLU A 160 -28.95 -2.44 2.63
CA GLU A 160 -27.67 -2.70 3.29
C GLU A 160 -26.69 -3.35 2.31
N TYR A 161 -27.16 -4.30 1.50
CA TYR A 161 -26.37 -4.92 0.45
C TYR A 161 -25.90 -3.90 -0.60
N ILE A 162 -26.83 -3.06 -1.07
CA ILE A 162 -26.56 -1.96 -1.99
C ILE A 162 -25.52 -1.02 -1.39
N ARG A 163 -25.64 -0.62 -0.12
CA ARG A 163 -24.62 0.20 0.57
C ARG A 163 -23.23 -0.41 0.47
N GLN A 164 -23.07 -1.68 0.84
CA GLN A 164 -21.75 -2.32 0.91
C GLN A 164 -21.09 -2.47 -0.48
N ILE A 165 -21.88 -2.86 -1.48
CA ILE A 165 -21.43 -2.91 -2.88
C ILE A 165 -21.03 -1.52 -3.36
N LEU A 166 -21.82 -0.50 -3.04
CA LEU A 166 -21.61 0.84 -3.54
C LEU A 166 -20.41 1.52 -2.88
N THR A 167 -20.19 1.32 -1.58
CA THR A 167 -18.99 1.78 -0.88
C THR A 167 -17.75 1.17 -1.53
N MET A 168 -17.76 -0.15 -1.78
CA MET A 168 -16.63 -0.80 -2.47
C MET A 168 -16.49 -0.33 -3.93
N GLY A 169 -17.58 -0.14 -4.65
CA GLY A 169 -17.58 0.37 -6.02
C GLY A 169 -17.08 1.82 -6.11
N ALA A 170 -17.36 2.64 -5.10
CA ALA A 170 -16.87 4.01 -4.99
C ALA A 170 -15.38 4.04 -4.65
N ILE A 171 -14.92 3.20 -3.71
CA ILE A 171 -13.50 3.01 -3.39
C ILE A 171 -12.74 2.54 -4.65
N ALA A 172 -13.26 1.51 -5.34
CA ALA A 172 -12.66 1.01 -6.57
C ALA A 172 -12.65 2.08 -7.68
N ARG A 173 -13.72 2.86 -7.84
CA ARG A 173 -13.78 3.95 -8.83
C ARG A 173 -12.80 5.08 -8.50
N ASP A 174 -12.68 5.47 -7.24
CA ASP A 174 -11.74 6.51 -6.80
C ASP A 174 -10.28 6.10 -7.08
N ILE A 175 -9.95 4.84 -6.76
CA ILE A 175 -8.65 4.23 -7.11
C ILE A 175 -8.39 4.31 -8.62
N LEU A 176 -9.38 4.00 -9.46
CA LEU A 176 -9.21 3.86 -10.92
C LEU A 176 -9.27 5.20 -11.69
N GLN A 177 -9.95 6.23 -11.16
CA GLN A 177 -10.07 7.54 -11.84
C GLN A 177 -8.83 8.44 -11.70
N THR A 178 -7.87 8.07 -10.84
CA THR A 178 -6.61 8.82 -10.67
C THR A 178 -5.68 8.81 -11.90
N GLN A 179 -5.96 7.99 -12.93
CA GLN A 179 -5.09 7.82 -14.10
C GLN A 179 -5.56 8.47 -15.41
N HIS A 180 -6.74 9.11 -15.45
CA HIS A 180 -7.26 9.72 -16.69
C HIS A 180 -7.70 11.18 -16.50
N HIS A 181 -7.13 12.07 -17.33
CA HIS A 181 -7.57 13.46 -17.43
C HIS A 181 -9.01 13.53 -17.97
N PRO A 182 -9.98 14.15 -17.27
CA PRO A 182 -11.31 14.35 -17.82
C PRO A 182 -11.25 15.44 -18.90
N THR A 183 -11.66 15.10 -20.12
CA THR A 183 -11.74 16.00 -21.30
C THR A 183 -13.07 16.76 -21.41
N HIS A 184 -13.94 16.69 -20.40
CA HIS A 184 -15.27 17.33 -20.43
C HIS A 184 -15.38 18.50 -19.45
N GLN A 185 -16.13 19.55 -19.83
CA GLN A 185 -16.44 20.70 -18.97
C GLN A 185 -17.34 20.27 -17.81
N LEU A 186 -16.83 20.46 -16.60
CA LEU A 186 -17.49 20.10 -15.34
C LEU A 186 -18.30 21.29 -14.81
N THR A 187 -19.44 21.01 -14.19
CA THR A 187 -20.25 22.03 -13.46
C THR A 187 -19.53 22.49 -12.18
N GLU A 188 -19.89 23.64 -11.61
CA GLU A 188 -19.25 24.14 -10.37
C GLU A 188 -19.43 23.21 -9.17
N ILE A 189 -20.58 22.53 -9.06
CA ILE A 189 -20.80 21.48 -8.04
C ILE A 189 -19.92 20.27 -8.33
N GLN A 190 -19.77 19.86 -9.59
CA GLN A 190 -18.84 18.81 -9.96
C GLN A 190 -17.40 19.21 -9.69
N LYS A 191 -16.99 20.48 -9.89
CA LYS A 191 -15.67 21.00 -9.53
C LYS A 191 -15.45 21.05 -8.03
N GLU A 192 -16.50 21.28 -7.22
CA GLU A 192 -16.42 21.27 -5.76
C GLU A 192 -16.44 19.85 -5.19
N LEU A 193 -17.21 18.93 -5.79
CA LEU A 193 -17.17 17.48 -5.53
C LEU A 193 -15.80 16.91 -5.92
N ILE A 194 -15.30 17.31 -7.09
CA ILE A 194 -13.93 17.08 -7.55
C ILE A 194 -12.96 17.84 -6.66
N ARG A 195 -13.26 18.94 -5.97
CA ARG A 195 -12.31 19.50 -4.99
C ARG A 195 -12.29 18.75 -3.68
N LEU A 196 -13.41 18.20 -3.22
CA LEU A 196 -13.53 17.38 -2.01
C LEU A 196 -12.99 15.94 -2.23
N ILE A 197 -13.18 15.41 -3.43
CA ILE A 197 -12.68 14.10 -3.90
C ILE A 197 -11.26 14.24 -4.48
N HIS A 198 -10.96 15.27 -5.27
CA HIS A 198 -9.61 15.56 -5.83
C HIS A 198 -8.70 16.43 -4.94
N THR A 199 -9.12 16.85 -3.73
CA THR A 199 -8.10 17.06 -2.67
C THR A 199 -7.30 15.79 -2.42
N ASP A 200 -7.94 14.66 -2.70
CA ASP A 200 -7.44 13.29 -2.58
C ASP A 200 -7.24 12.67 -3.98
N ARG A 201 -6.79 13.43 -5.00
CA ARG A 201 -6.42 12.89 -6.34
C ARG A 201 -5.27 11.87 -6.32
N LYS A 202 -4.93 11.41 -5.13
CA LYS A 202 -3.66 10.87 -4.68
C LYS A 202 -3.86 9.85 -3.55
N SER A 203 -5.11 9.52 -3.15
CA SER A 203 -5.46 8.33 -2.36
C SER A 203 -5.33 7.09 -3.23
N SER A 204 -4.09 6.64 -3.41
CA SER A 204 -3.80 5.35 -4.01
C SER A 204 -4.51 4.24 -3.22
N ALA A 205 -4.86 3.12 -3.84
CA ALA A 205 -5.51 1.98 -3.14
C ALA A 205 -4.74 1.54 -1.89
N GLN A 206 -3.43 1.79 -1.88
CA GLN A 206 -2.50 1.57 -0.81
C GLN A 206 -2.78 2.46 0.41
N ILE A 207 -3.19 3.73 0.21
CA ILE A 207 -3.60 4.63 1.31
C ILE A 207 -4.88 4.11 1.98
N TYR A 208 -5.83 3.61 1.21
CA TYR A 208 -7.05 2.99 1.76
C TYR A 208 -6.74 1.68 2.48
N ALA A 209 -5.89 0.84 1.87
CA ALA A 209 -5.46 -0.43 2.46
C ALA A 209 -4.72 -0.23 3.78
N GLU A 210 -3.77 0.70 3.84
CA GLU A 210 -3.06 1.06 5.07
C GLU A 210 -4.03 1.56 6.15
N LEU A 211 -4.99 2.41 5.78
CA LEU A 211 -5.99 2.93 6.70
C LEU A 211 -6.88 1.82 7.29
N LEU A 212 -7.39 0.93 6.43
CA LEU A 212 -8.22 -0.20 6.82
C LEU A 212 -7.48 -1.16 7.76
N MET A 213 -6.21 -1.42 7.47
CA MET A 213 -5.34 -2.24 8.31
C MET A 213 -5.14 -1.64 9.70
N ASN A 214 -4.77 -0.36 9.77
CA ASN A 214 -4.61 0.33 11.06
C ASN A 214 -5.90 0.32 11.88
N ALA A 215 -7.06 0.52 11.24
CA ALA A 215 -8.35 0.44 11.90
C ALA A 215 -8.66 -0.97 12.42
N ASN A 216 -8.38 -2.01 11.64
CA ASN A 216 -8.55 -3.41 12.05
C ASN A 216 -7.66 -3.78 13.25
N GLU A 217 -6.46 -3.20 13.33
CA GLU A 217 -5.54 -3.33 14.46
C GLU A 217 -5.89 -2.43 15.67
N GLY A 218 -7.02 -1.72 15.59
CA GLY A 218 -7.58 -0.99 16.74
C GLY A 218 -7.24 0.49 16.78
N SER A 219 -6.62 1.07 15.75
CA SER A 219 -6.40 2.51 15.68
C SER A 219 -7.72 3.29 15.63
N LEU A 220 -8.00 4.07 16.68
CA LEU A 220 -9.18 4.93 16.75
C LEU A 220 -9.14 6.08 15.72
N PRO A 221 -8.01 6.78 15.51
CA PRO A 221 -7.90 7.77 14.43
C PRO A 221 -8.17 7.18 13.05
N SER A 222 -7.67 5.97 12.77
CA SER A 222 -7.92 5.31 11.49
C SER A 222 -9.38 4.89 11.32
N LYS A 223 -10.02 4.39 12.39
CA LYS A 223 -11.47 4.09 12.39
C LYS A 223 -12.31 5.34 12.15
N GLU A 224 -11.99 6.44 12.84
CA GLU A 224 -12.65 7.73 12.62
C GLU A 224 -12.50 8.17 11.17
N ARG A 225 -11.29 8.09 10.62
CA ARG A 225 -11.03 8.51 9.25
C ARG A 225 -11.74 7.64 8.22
N LEU A 226 -11.86 6.32 8.43
CA LEU A 226 -12.68 5.45 7.58
C LEU A 226 -14.14 5.86 7.61
N LEU A 227 -14.70 6.15 8.79
CA LEU A 227 -16.08 6.57 8.93
C LEU A 227 -16.34 7.92 8.23
N GLN A 228 -15.40 8.87 8.36
CA GLN A 228 -15.46 10.14 7.61
C GLN A 228 -15.47 9.91 6.09
N LEU A 229 -14.63 8.98 5.60
CA LEU A 229 -14.61 8.62 4.19
C LEU A 229 -15.93 7.97 3.77
N GLU A 230 -16.47 7.05 4.57
CA GLU A 230 -17.76 6.41 4.29
C GLU A 230 -18.89 7.44 4.18
N VAL A 231 -19.01 8.35 5.14
CA VAL A 231 -19.98 9.45 5.12
C VAL A 231 -19.79 10.32 3.88
N ALA A 232 -18.56 10.72 3.57
CA ALA A 232 -18.26 11.55 2.42
C ALA A 232 -18.60 10.83 1.10
N LEU A 233 -18.33 9.53 1.00
CA LEU A 233 -18.68 8.72 -0.15
C LEU A 233 -20.21 8.65 -0.31
N MET A 234 -20.96 8.36 0.75
CA MET A 234 -22.42 8.29 0.71
C MET A 234 -23.08 9.61 0.32
N LYS A 235 -22.59 10.75 0.85
CA LYS A 235 -23.09 12.09 0.49
C LYS A 235 -22.96 12.42 -1.00
N ASN A 236 -21.83 12.02 -1.58
CA ASN A 236 -21.43 12.42 -2.93
C ASN A 236 -21.74 11.33 -3.97
N PHE A 237 -22.44 10.28 -3.56
CA PHE A 237 -22.60 9.10 -4.37
C PHE A 237 -23.59 9.31 -5.53
N ILE A 238 -23.17 8.88 -6.73
CA ILE A 238 -23.99 8.88 -7.94
C ILE A 238 -23.81 7.52 -8.63
N LEU A 239 -24.87 6.70 -8.64
CA LEU A 239 -24.93 5.46 -9.42
C LEU A 239 -24.83 5.75 -10.91
N SER A 240 -24.23 4.82 -11.68
CA SER A 240 -24.31 4.90 -13.14
C SER A 240 -25.76 4.72 -13.60
N ALA A 241 -26.10 5.28 -14.75
CA ALA A 241 -27.44 5.14 -15.34
C ALA A 241 -27.84 3.67 -15.50
N ASP A 242 -26.92 2.82 -15.95
CA ASP A 242 -27.15 1.39 -16.15
C ASP A 242 -27.42 0.65 -14.84
N ALA A 243 -26.65 0.96 -13.79
CA ALA A 243 -26.83 0.34 -12.48
C ALA A 243 -28.12 0.83 -11.81
N MET A 244 -28.47 2.12 -11.97
CA MET A 244 -29.77 2.65 -11.55
C MET A 244 -30.93 1.93 -12.24
N GLU A 245 -30.86 1.74 -13.55
CA GLU A 245 -31.91 1.08 -14.32
C GLU A 245 -32.06 -0.40 -13.94
N LEU A 246 -30.95 -1.10 -13.72
CA LEU A 246 -30.96 -2.50 -13.31
C LEU A 246 -31.58 -2.67 -11.91
N LEU A 247 -31.21 -1.80 -10.96
CA LEU A 247 -31.73 -1.85 -9.60
C LEU A 247 -33.19 -1.41 -9.51
N SER A 248 -33.60 -0.38 -10.28
CA SER A 248 -35.00 0.08 -10.26
C SER A 248 -35.95 -0.98 -10.83
N LYS A 249 -35.55 -1.65 -11.93
CA LYS A 249 -36.31 -2.78 -12.50
C LYS A 249 -36.48 -3.92 -11.50
N TYR A 250 -35.45 -4.19 -10.70
CA TYR A 250 -35.52 -5.23 -9.67
C TYR A 250 -36.52 -4.90 -8.55
N GLN A 251 -36.55 -3.64 -8.11
CA GLN A 251 -37.49 -3.18 -7.09
C GLN A 251 -38.91 -2.97 -7.63
N ASN A 252 -39.16 -3.21 -8.92
CA ASN A 252 -40.41 -2.88 -9.61
C ASN A 252 -40.80 -1.39 -9.45
N GLU A 253 -39.80 -0.53 -9.35
CA GLU A 253 -39.97 0.92 -9.21
C GLU A 253 -39.52 1.65 -10.48
N SER A 254 -40.10 2.83 -10.73
CA SER A 254 -39.56 3.71 -11.77
C SER A 254 -38.15 4.17 -11.36
N ARG A 255 -37.28 4.42 -12.34
CA ARG A 255 -35.92 4.88 -12.06
C ARG A 255 -35.88 6.12 -11.16
N SER A 256 -36.79 7.08 -11.37
CA SER A 256 -36.86 8.30 -10.57
C SER A 256 -37.36 8.03 -9.15
N ALA A 257 -38.35 7.16 -8.96
CA ALA A 257 -38.84 6.77 -7.65
C ALA A 257 -37.73 6.05 -6.85
N PHE A 258 -37.08 5.07 -7.48
CA PHE A 258 -35.98 4.33 -6.86
C PHE A 258 -34.79 5.24 -6.50
N GLU A 259 -34.46 6.21 -7.36
CA GLU A 259 -33.42 7.20 -7.05
C GLU A 259 -33.77 8.03 -5.81
N GLN A 260 -35.02 8.47 -5.69
CA GLN A 260 -35.49 9.22 -4.53
C GLN A 260 -35.45 8.38 -3.26
N THR A 261 -35.91 7.13 -3.31
CA THR A 261 -35.84 6.17 -2.19
C THR A 261 -34.40 5.96 -1.73
N LEU A 262 -33.48 5.69 -2.67
CA LEU A 262 -32.08 5.48 -2.37
C LEU A 262 -31.41 6.72 -1.77
N ARG A 263 -31.70 7.92 -2.32
CA ARG A 263 -31.22 9.19 -1.77
C ARG A 263 -31.78 9.43 -0.37
N GLY A 264 -33.06 9.15 -0.13
CA GLY A 264 -33.69 9.25 1.18
C GLY A 264 -32.98 8.38 2.22
N HIS A 265 -32.80 7.10 1.92
CA HIS A 265 -32.09 6.16 2.80
C HIS A 265 -30.64 6.58 3.07
N PHE A 266 -29.91 7.03 2.04
CA PHE A 266 -28.54 7.52 2.25
C PHE A 266 -28.49 8.80 3.07
N ASN A 267 -29.43 9.72 2.88
CA ASN A 267 -29.50 10.93 3.69
C ASN A 267 -29.83 10.62 5.16
N GLU A 268 -30.75 9.69 5.42
CA GLU A 268 -31.08 9.22 6.77
C GLU A 268 -29.87 8.58 7.44
N GLU A 269 -29.18 7.68 6.74
CA GLU A 269 -28.00 6.99 7.29
C GLU A 269 -26.82 7.95 7.50
N VAL A 270 -26.55 8.84 6.54
CA VAL A 270 -25.56 9.91 6.69
C VAL A 270 -25.89 10.77 7.91
N THR A 271 -27.17 11.14 8.08
CA THR A 271 -27.60 11.92 9.24
C THR A 271 -27.39 11.15 10.53
N ARG A 272 -27.72 9.85 10.58
CA ARG A 272 -27.45 8.98 11.73
C ARG A 272 -25.96 8.96 12.06
N LEU A 273 -25.10 8.68 11.08
CA LEU A 273 -23.66 8.59 11.26
C LEU A 273 -23.04 9.91 11.72
N GLU A 274 -23.43 11.03 11.11
CA GLU A 274 -22.90 12.36 11.46
C GLU A 274 -23.38 12.87 12.82
N SER A 275 -24.60 12.51 13.24
CA SER A 275 -25.17 12.99 14.50
C SER A 275 -24.83 12.11 15.71
N THR A 276 -24.51 10.83 15.50
CA THR A 276 -24.31 9.87 16.60
C THR A 276 -22.92 9.26 16.61
N GLU A 277 -22.58 8.52 15.57
CA GLU A 277 -21.41 7.63 15.55
C GLU A 277 -20.10 8.39 15.35
N LEU A 278 -20.08 9.33 14.40
CA LEU A 278 -18.89 10.12 14.10
C LEU A 278 -18.46 11.01 15.27
N PRO A 279 -19.35 11.79 15.93
CA PRO A 279 -18.96 12.59 17.09
C PRO A 279 -18.41 11.75 18.26
N GLU A 280 -19.02 10.59 18.53
CA GLU A 280 -18.55 9.69 19.59
C GLU A 280 -17.15 9.14 19.26
N LEU A 281 -16.96 8.68 18.02
CA LEU A 281 -15.69 8.13 17.57
C LEU A 281 -14.59 9.20 17.50
N THR A 282 -14.90 10.41 17.03
CA THR A 282 -13.99 11.57 17.06
C THR A 282 -13.54 11.86 18.48
N LYS A 283 -14.46 11.91 19.46
CA LYS A 283 -14.09 12.11 20.87
C LYS A 283 -13.14 11.03 21.38
N LYS A 284 -13.44 9.76 21.11
CA LYS A 284 -12.58 8.62 21.49
C LYS A 284 -11.19 8.71 20.85
N ALA A 285 -11.11 9.05 19.57
CA ALA A 285 -9.85 9.21 18.85
C ALA A 285 -9.02 10.37 19.42
N THR A 286 -9.64 11.50 19.77
CA THR A 286 -8.96 12.64 20.40
C THR A 286 -8.40 12.28 21.78
N GLU A 287 -9.20 11.61 22.61
CA GLU A 287 -8.78 11.18 23.94
C GLU A 287 -7.62 10.18 23.89
N ASP A 288 -7.67 9.24 22.96
CA ASP A 288 -6.61 8.25 22.70
C ASP A 288 -5.31 8.93 22.24
N LEU A 289 -5.36 9.78 21.20
CA LEU A 289 -4.20 10.51 20.71
C LEU A 289 -3.58 11.42 21.78
N ARG A 290 -4.40 12.12 22.56
CA ARG A 290 -3.93 12.94 23.68
C ARG A 290 -3.24 12.10 24.74
N THR A 291 -3.74 10.90 25.02
CA THR A 291 -3.14 9.97 25.98
C THR A 291 -1.80 9.46 25.48
N ARG A 292 -1.72 9.03 24.22
CA ARG A 292 -0.48 8.57 23.57
C ARG A 292 0.58 9.67 23.48
N GLN A 293 0.17 10.90 23.19
CA GLN A 293 1.06 12.06 23.14
C GLN A 293 1.61 12.40 24.53
N LYS A 294 0.75 12.42 25.56
CA LYS A 294 1.21 12.61 26.94
C LYS A 294 2.20 11.53 27.39
N ALA A 295 1.97 10.27 26.97
CA ALA A 295 2.89 9.18 27.27
C ALA A 295 4.26 9.39 26.59
N LEU A 296 4.27 9.85 25.33
CA LEU A 296 5.50 10.20 24.62
C LEU A 296 6.27 11.32 25.33
N ASP A 297 5.58 12.40 25.67
CA ASP A 297 6.20 13.57 26.31
C ASP A 297 6.73 13.24 27.70
N ARG A 298 5.99 12.43 28.46
CA ARG A 298 6.44 11.90 29.75
C ARG A 298 7.68 11.05 29.61
N TRP A 299 7.69 10.10 28.66
CA TRP A 299 8.85 9.24 28.41
C TRP A 299 10.10 10.06 28.04
N ARG A 300 9.94 11.08 27.19
CA ARG A 300 11.05 12.00 26.83
C ARG A 300 11.58 12.75 28.05
N GLN A 301 10.70 13.25 28.91
CA GLN A 301 11.07 13.98 30.13
C GLN A 301 11.74 13.09 31.17
N GLU A 302 11.22 11.88 31.40
CA GLU A 302 11.70 10.97 32.45
C GLU A 302 13.03 10.31 32.09
N THR A 303 13.23 9.95 30.81
CA THR A 303 14.43 9.20 30.41
C THR A 303 15.63 10.09 30.11
N GLY A 304 15.41 11.34 29.66
CA GLY A 304 16.49 12.21 29.20
C GLY A 304 17.30 11.63 28.03
N THR A 305 16.77 10.62 27.34
CA THR A 305 17.50 9.83 26.33
C THR A 305 17.96 10.71 25.18
N LEU A 306 17.14 11.67 24.76
CA LEU A 306 17.46 12.56 23.64
C LEU A 306 18.60 13.52 24.01
N GLU A 307 18.59 14.06 25.23
CA GLU A 307 19.66 14.88 25.77
C GLU A 307 20.96 14.08 25.88
N ALA A 308 20.88 12.81 26.29
CA ALA A 308 22.03 11.92 26.34
C ALA A 308 22.66 11.72 24.95
N TYR A 309 21.87 11.42 23.92
CA TYR A 309 22.36 11.33 22.54
C TYR A 309 22.92 12.65 22.00
N GLU A 310 22.32 13.79 22.39
CA GLU A 310 22.83 15.10 21.98
C GLU A 310 24.16 15.46 22.63
N ASN A 311 24.44 14.92 23.81
CA ASN A 311 25.70 15.13 24.54
C ASN A 311 26.80 14.12 24.18
N GLN A 312 26.47 13.02 23.50
CA GLN A 312 27.48 12.06 23.02
C GLN A 312 28.48 12.74 22.09
N GLU A 313 29.74 12.32 22.15
CA GLU A 313 30.79 12.86 21.27
C GLU A 313 30.46 12.60 19.80
N LEU A 314 30.09 11.36 19.47
CA LEU A 314 29.75 10.96 18.12
C LEU A 314 28.31 11.35 17.80
N LYS A 315 28.14 12.14 16.74
CA LYS A 315 26.84 12.54 16.22
C LYS A 315 26.39 11.58 15.12
N LEU A 316 25.11 11.68 14.72
CA LEU A 316 24.51 10.81 13.71
C LEU A 316 25.37 10.67 12.45
N ASN A 317 25.89 11.79 11.92
CA ASN A 317 26.76 11.77 10.73
C ASN A 317 28.04 10.98 10.97
N ASP A 318 28.65 11.08 12.15
CA ASP A 318 29.89 10.37 12.50
C ASP A 318 29.64 8.86 12.57
N LEU A 319 28.50 8.47 13.15
CA LEU A 319 28.09 7.06 13.21
C LEU A 319 27.85 6.49 11.80
N ILE A 320 27.18 7.23 10.92
CA ILE A 320 26.93 6.81 9.53
C ILE A 320 28.25 6.59 8.79
N VAL A 321 29.14 7.58 8.75
CA VAL A 321 30.38 7.51 7.96
C VAL A 321 31.40 6.49 8.51
N ARG A 322 31.29 6.15 9.80
CA ARG A 322 32.04 5.06 10.44
C ARG A 322 31.39 3.68 10.27
N ASN A 323 30.25 3.61 9.59
CA ASN A 323 29.47 2.40 9.40
C ASN A 323 28.95 1.77 10.71
N ASP A 324 28.75 2.57 11.77
CA ASP A 324 28.20 2.12 13.04
C ASP A 324 26.67 1.96 12.94
N ARG A 325 26.24 0.88 12.29
CA ARG A 325 24.83 0.56 12.08
C ARG A 325 24.06 0.38 13.38
N ALA A 326 24.69 -0.20 14.40
CA ALA A 326 24.06 -0.42 15.71
C ALA A 326 23.82 0.90 16.44
N GLY A 327 24.81 1.79 16.46
CA GLY A 327 24.70 3.14 17.01
C GLY A 327 23.65 3.96 16.28
N VAL A 328 23.62 3.92 14.94
CA VAL A 328 22.59 4.60 14.15
C VAL A 328 21.20 4.03 14.46
N LYS A 329 21.00 2.71 14.50
CA LYS A 329 19.70 2.11 14.86
C LYS A 329 19.25 2.59 16.23
N ALA A 330 20.10 2.49 17.24
CA ALA A 330 19.75 2.88 18.62
C ALA A 330 19.36 4.37 18.70
N MET A 331 20.11 5.23 18.01
CA MET A 331 19.79 6.65 17.93
C MET A 331 18.48 6.90 17.20
N LEU A 332 18.26 6.33 16.01
CA LEU A 332 17.00 6.50 15.28
C LEU A 332 15.80 6.01 16.09
N ASP A 333 15.89 4.80 16.67
CA ASP A 333 14.87 4.17 17.49
C ASP A 333 14.42 5.06 18.66
N ALA A 334 15.36 5.75 19.32
CA ALA A 334 15.07 6.67 20.42
C ALA A 334 14.31 7.95 19.99
N TYR A 335 14.51 8.43 18.77
CA TYR A 335 13.87 9.65 18.27
C TYR A 335 12.50 9.40 17.61
N LEU A 336 12.17 8.15 17.27
CA LEU A 336 10.90 7.81 16.65
C LEU A 336 9.74 7.94 17.67
N PRO A 337 8.63 8.61 17.31
CA PRO A 337 7.50 8.81 18.22
C PRO A 337 6.58 7.57 18.32
N TRP A 338 7.11 6.42 18.74
CA TRP A 338 6.44 5.11 18.71
C TRP A 338 5.02 5.09 19.27
N SER A 339 4.75 5.75 20.39
CA SER A 339 3.43 5.68 21.04
C SER A 339 2.31 6.33 20.23
N VAL A 340 2.63 7.28 19.34
CA VAL A 340 1.67 8.00 18.49
C VAL A 340 1.73 7.55 17.02
N MET A 341 2.57 6.56 16.72
CA MET A 341 2.61 5.94 15.40
C MET A 341 1.38 5.08 15.15
N GLU A 342 0.95 5.03 13.90
CA GLU A 342 -0.03 4.05 13.47
C GLU A 342 0.62 2.64 13.45
N PRO A 343 -0.17 1.56 13.54
CA PRO A 343 0.37 0.20 13.55
C PRO A 343 1.21 -0.15 12.31
N SER A 344 0.73 0.18 11.11
CA SER A 344 1.46 0.01 9.85
C SER A 344 2.81 0.73 9.91
N GLU A 345 2.81 2.01 10.25
CA GLU A 345 4.00 2.84 10.36
C GLU A 345 5.02 2.24 11.34
N THR A 346 4.53 1.74 12.48
CA THR A 346 5.36 1.06 13.47
C THR A 346 6.04 -0.17 12.87
N ARG A 347 5.33 -1.00 12.09
CA ARG A 347 5.91 -2.17 11.42
C ARG A 347 6.99 -1.77 10.41
N ALA A 348 6.74 -0.77 9.57
CA ALA A 348 7.75 -0.28 8.62
C ALA A 348 9.03 0.14 9.33
N TRP A 349 8.92 1.00 10.35
CA TRP A 349 10.11 1.49 11.04
C TRP A 349 10.89 0.35 11.71
N LYS A 350 10.21 -0.61 12.34
CA LYS A 350 10.88 -1.79 12.90
C LYS A 350 11.61 -2.58 11.81
N MET A 351 10.94 -2.88 10.71
CA MET A 351 11.54 -3.57 9.56
C MET A 351 12.76 -2.82 9.00
N TRP A 352 12.68 -1.51 8.86
CA TRP A 352 13.78 -0.69 8.35
C TRP A 352 14.95 -0.62 9.32
N LEU A 353 14.69 -0.44 10.61
CA LEU A 353 15.71 -0.43 11.66
C LEU A 353 16.40 -1.79 11.80
N ASP A 354 15.66 -2.88 11.67
CA ASP A 354 16.22 -4.23 11.69
C ASP A 354 17.08 -4.48 10.45
N ALA A 355 16.63 -4.04 9.27
CA ALA A 355 17.41 -4.13 8.04
C ALA A 355 18.67 -3.22 8.03
N ILE A 356 18.70 -2.17 8.86
CA ILE A 356 19.92 -1.38 9.08
C ILE A 356 20.97 -2.21 9.81
N VAL A 357 20.61 -2.91 10.89
CA VAL A 357 21.59 -3.66 11.70
C VAL A 357 21.87 -5.05 11.15
N SER A 358 20.93 -5.65 10.45
CA SER A 358 21.02 -7.02 9.93
C SER A 358 20.49 -7.08 8.50
N PRO A 359 21.23 -6.52 7.51
CA PRO A 359 20.85 -6.61 6.11
C PRO A 359 20.94 -8.06 5.59
N ASP A 360 19.96 -8.47 4.79
CA ASP A 360 19.91 -9.79 4.16
C ASP A 360 20.71 -9.79 2.85
N PRO A 361 21.88 -10.45 2.77
CA PRO A 361 22.71 -10.44 1.58
C PRO A 361 22.06 -11.13 0.37
N SER A 362 21.05 -11.97 0.58
CA SER A 362 20.32 -12.66 -0.49
C SER A 362 19.23 -11.78 -1.13
N LYS A 363 18.80 -10.73 -0.44
CA LYS A 363 17.73 -9.82 -0.87
C LYS A 363 18.25 -8.39 -0.97
N GLN A 364 19.08 -8.16 -1.98
CA GLN A 364 19.73 -6.87 -2.21
C GLN A 364 19.21 -6.24 -3.50
N THR A 365 18.92 -4.95 -3.45
CA THR A 365 18.48 -4.14 -4.58
C THR A 365 19.58 -3.16 -4.96
N VAL A 366 19.92 -3.11 -6.26
CA VAL A 366 20.81 -2.09 -6.80
C VAL A 366 19.99 -0.96 -7.38
N ALA A 367 20.29 0.27 -6.95
CA ALA A 367 19.55 1.46 -7.37
C ALA A 367 20.48 2.68 -7.51
N PHE A 368 20.02 3.67 -8.26
CA PHE A 368 20.77 4.86 -8.65
C PHE A 368 20.09 6.13 -8.18
N ARG A 369 20.88 7.15 -7.86
CA ARG A 369 20.40 8.48 -7.48
C ARG A 369 21.30 9.57 -8.07
N GLY A 370 20.68 10.58 -8.67
CA GLY A 370 21.35 11.85 -8.94
C GLY A 370 21.44 12.66 -7.65
N VAL A 371 22.62 13.17 -7.35
CA VAL A 371 22.90 13.98 -6.16
C VAL A 371 22.98 15.44 -6.60
N ASP A 372 22.24 16.33 -5.93
CA ASP A 372 22.31 17.78 -6.12
C ASP A 372 22.82 18.45 -4.84
N PHE A 373 24.00 19.07 -4.88
CA PHE A 373 24.61 19.70 -3.70
C PHE A 373 23.85 20.92 -3.16
N ARG A 374 22.79 21.36 -3.83
CA ARG A 374 21.87 22.37 -3.28
C ARG A 374 20.91 21.79 -2.25
N THR A 375 20.60 20.50 -2.33
CA THR A 375 19.58 19.83 -1.52
C THR A 375 20.16 18.64 -0.74
N ASP A 376 21.10 17.93 -1.33
CA ASP A 376 21.81 16.79 -0.78
C ASP A 376 23.14 17.22 -0.17
N PHE A 377 23.47 16.63 0.97
CA PHE A 377 24.76 16.85 1.64
C PHE A 377 25.50 15.52 1.75
N VAL A 378 26.66 15.46 1.11
CA VAL A 378 27.55 14.30 1.15
C VAL A 378 28.39 14.37 2.42
N GLN A 379 28.21 13.40 3.32
CA GLN A 379 29.12 13.25 4.44
C GLN A 379 30.36 12.52 3.98
N GLN A 380 31.53 13.02 4.40
CA GLN A 380 32.82 12.43 4.07
C GLN A 380 33.59 12.20 5.36
N PHE A 381 34.19 11.03 5.49
CA PHE A 381 35.14 10.71 6.54
C PHE A 381 36.37 10.11 5.91
N VAL A 382 37.53 10.70 6.18
CA VAL A 382 38.81 10.13 5.80
C VAL A 382 39.33 9.40 7.03
N ASP A 383 39.43 8.09 6.92
CA ASP A 383 40.01 7.27 7.98
C ASP A 383 41.48 7.69 8.19
N PRO A 384 41.85 8.17 9.39
CA PRO A 384 43.22 8.64 9.64
C PRO A 384 44.26 7.51 9.58
N VAL A 385 43.85 6.25 9.73
CA VAL A 385 44.73 5.08 9.71
C VAL A 385 44.93 4.57 8.29
N THR A 386 43.83 4.40 7.53
CA THR A 386 43.90 3.82 6.18
C THR A 386 44.00 4.86 5.07
N GLY A 387 43.72 6.13 5.36
CA GLY A 387 43.57 7.20 4.36
C GLY A 387 42.35 7.04 3.45
N LYS A 388 41.50 6.02 3.68
CA LYS A 388 40.35 5.72 2.84
C LYS A 388 39.21 6.70 3.15
N THR A 389 38.63 7.28 2.10
CA THR A 389 37.42 8.09 2.21
C THR A 389 36.18 7.21 2.20
N SER A 390 35.34 7.37 3.23
CA SER A 390 33.99 6.80 3.31
C SER A 390 32.95 7.91 3.13
N TYR A 391 31.88 7.56 2.42
CA TYR A 391 30.78 8.48 2.11
C TYR A 391 29.50 8.05 2.82
N GLY A 392 28.70 9.02 3.27
CA GLY A 392 27.38 8.78 3.83
C GLY A 392 26.37 9.77 3.28
N PHE A 393 25.12 9.33 3.09
CA PHE A 393 24.04 10.18 2.60
C PHE A 393 22.90 10.19 3.60
N MET A 394 22.16 11.31 3.62
CA MET A 394 21.03 11.53 4.51
C MET A 394 19.86 12.15 3.75
N SER A 395 18.64 11.92 4.24
CA SER A 395 17.43 12.53 3.68
C SER A 395 17.42 14.05 3.90
N THR A 396 16.64 14.74 3.08
CA THR A 396 16.57 16.21 3.12
C THR A 396 16.03 16.74 4.46
N LEU A 397 15.23 15.95 5.18
CA LEU A 397 14.82 16.27 6.56
C LEU A 397 16.02 16.50 7.48
N LEU A 398 17.06 15.67 7.33
CA LEU A 398 18.27 15.73 8.14
C LEU A 398 19.28 16.75 7.60
N THR A 399 19.13 17.24 6.37
CA THR A 399 20.11 18.16 5.78
C THR A 399 19.66 19.63 5.76
N GLN A 400 18.36 19.92 5.77
CA GLN A 400 17.83 21.28 5.59
C GLN A 400 17.99 22.24 6.79
N ASN A 401 17.92 21.74 8.02
CA ASN A 401 17.85 22.59 9.21
C ASN A 401 19.23 22.94 9.76
N GLN A 402 19.36 23.99 10.59
CA GLN A 402 20.60 24.27 11.31
C GLN A 402 20.74 23.37 12.56
N GLY A 403 21.98 23.14 13.01
CA GLY A 403 22.31 22.30 14.18
C GLY A 403 22.90 20.94 13.83
N SER A 404 23.26 20.14 14.85
CA SER A 404 23.81 18.79 14.66
C SER A 404 22.78 17.85 14.02
N TYR A 405 23.24 16.88 13.25
CA TYR A 405 22.36 15.91 12.60
C TYR A 405 21.53 15.10 13.61
N THR A 406 22.09 14.82 14.80
CA THR A 406 21.36 14.22 15.93
C THR A 406 20.19 15.10 16.38
N ARG A 407 20.40 16.41 16.58
CA ARG A 407 19.32 17.33 16.99
C ARG A 407 18.20 17.42 15.95
N ARG A 408 18.54 17.30 14.65
CA ARG A 408 17.57 17.34 13.55
C ARG A 408 16.60 16.14 13.57
N LEU A 409 16.95 15.03 14.24
CA LEU A 409 16.03 13.91 14.45
C LEU A 409 14.80 14.30 15.28
N ARG A 410 14.86 15.37 16.11
CA ARG A 410 13.67 15.91 16.79
C ARG A 410 12.57 16.30 15.81
N SER A 411 12.93 16.69 14.58
CA SER A 411 11.99 17.09 13.55
C SER A 411 11.20 15.92 12.95
N LEU A 412 11.58 14.65 13.22
CA LEU A 412 10.86 13.49 12.70
C LEU A 412 9.39 13.51 13.09
N SER A 413 9.09 13.81 14.37
CA SER A 413 7.70 13.86 14.87
C SER A 413 6.88 14.95 14.17
N THR A 414 7.45 16.14 14.00
CA THR A 414 6.76 17.27 13.36
C THR A 414 6.59 17.04 11.86
N LYS A 415 7.63 16.55 11.17
CA LYS A 415 7.59 16.30 9.73
C LYS A 415 6.70 15.12 9.36
N ARG A 416 6.66 14.09 10.22
CA ARG A 416 5.69 13.01 10.14
C ARG A 416 4.26 13.55 10.04
N LEU A 417 3.85 14.44 10.94
CA LEU A 417 2.51 15.05 10.90
C LEU A 417 2.32 15.91 9.64
N GLN A 418 3.30 16.73 9.26
CA GLN A 418 3.20 17.62 8.09
C GLN A 418 3.10 16.87 6.75
N ASN A 419 3.73 15.70 6.64
CA ASN A 419 3.83 14.94 5.40
C ASN A 419 2.86 13.75 5.36
N GLY A 420 2.39 13.28 6.52
CA GLY A 420 1.70 12.01 6.66
C GLY A 420 0.18 12.09 6.79
N ASP A 421 -0.41 13.28 6.76
CA ASP A 421 -1.84 13.48 6.57
C ASP A 421 -2.04 14.73 5.70
N VAL A 422 -2.25 14.51 4.40
CA VAL A 422 -2.32 15.60 3.40
C VAL A 422 -3.52 16.51 3.66
N THR A 423 -4.52 16.03 4.42
CA THR A 423 -5.70 16.81 4.81
C THR A 423 -5.40 17.86 5.88
N LEU A 424 -4.32 17.70 6.68
CA LEU A 424 -3.88 18.69 7.67
C LEU A 424 -3.42 20.02 7.07
N LYS A 425 -2.99 20.06 5.81
CA LYS A 425 -2.53 21.31 5.17
C LYS A 425 -3.64 22.34 4.96
N ARG A 426 -4.91 21.91 5.01
CA ARG A 426 -6.08 22.77 4.72
C ARG A 426 -6.97 23.02 5.94
N THR A 427 -6.92 22.14 6.94
CA THR A 427 -7.62 22.33 8.22
C THR A 427 -6.85 21.54 9.27
N PRO A 428 -6.35 22.16 10.37
CA PRO A 428 -5.78 21.41 11.48
C PRO A 428 -6.87 20.48 12.02
N LYS A 429 -6.76 19.19 11.73
CA LYS A 429 -7.63 18.18 12.33
C LYS A 429 -7.15 17.93 13.75
N GLU A 430 -8.10 17.80 14.66
CA GLU A 430 -7.83 17.42 16.04
C GLU A 430 -7.24 16.01 16.13
N ASN A 431 -7.54 15.14 15.14
CA ASN A 431 -7.16 13.72 15.13
C ASN A 431 -6.46 13.30 13.82
N PRO A 432 -5.15 13.54 13.69
CA PRO A 432 -4.40 13.11 12.50
C PRO A 432 -4.25 11.58 12.45
N SER A 433 -4.57 10.98 11.30
CA SER A 433 -4.35 9.55 11.00
C SER A 433 -3.16 9.44 10.05
N VAL A 434 -1.95 9.49 10.60
CA VAL A 434 -0.73 9.59 9.79
C VAL A 434 -0.36 8.25 9.13
N ARG A 435 -0.18 8.27 7.82
CA ARG A 435 0.12 7.08 6.99
C ARG A 435 1.47 7.22 6.28
N ILE A 436 2.22 6.14 6.19
CA ILE A 436 3.50 6.14 5.45
C ILE A 436 3.26 6.35 3.96
N THR A 437 2.22 5.75 3.41
CA THR A 437 1.85 5.94 1.99
C THR A 437 1.56 7.40 1.66
N GLU A 438 1.00 8.18 2.60
CA GLU A 438 0.84 9.64 2.46
C GLU A 438 2.18 10.38 2.57
N GLN A 439 3.10 9.95 3.44
CA GLN A 439 4.45 10.52 3.50
C GLN A 439 5.23 10.29 2.20
N MET A 440 5.11 9.09 1.60
CA MET A 440 5.69 8.75 0.30
C MET A 440 5.06 9.57 -0.82
N HIS A 441 3.74 9.75 -0.74
CA HIS A 441 3.01 10.58 -1.67
C HIS A 441 3.44 12.06 -1.58
N SER A 442 3.55 12.60 -0.37
CA SER A 442 4.05 13.96 -0.13
C SER A 442 5.49 14.13 -0.61
N HIS A 443 6.33 13.09 -0.49
CA HIS A 443 7.70 13.10 -1.02
C HIS A 443 7.72 13.29 -2.53
N ALA A 444 6.90 12.55 -3.28
CA ALA A 444 6.82 12.67 -4.74
C ALA A 444 6.40 14.09 -5.20
N GLN A 445 5.59 14.79 -4.40
CA GLN A 445 5.23 16.18 -4.68
C GLN A 445 6.34 17.16 -4.33
N ASN A 446 6.91 16.98 -3.13
CA ASN A 446 7.93 17.84 -2.60
C ASN A 446 8.89 17.01 -1.74
N PRO A 447 10.07 16.63 -2.28
CA PRO A 447 11.02 15.81 -1.55
C PRO A 447 11.73 16.60 -0.44
N GLN A 448 11.54 17.91 -0.34
CA GLN A 448 12.12 18.76 0.68
C GLN A 448 11.54 18.47 2.08
N GLY A 449 12.41 18.17 3.03
CA GLY A 449 12.02 17.85 4.40
C GLY A 449 11.41 16.46 4.54
N SER A 450 11.60 15.59 3.55
CA SER A 450 11.11 14.23 3.58
C SER A 450 12.04 13.30 4.38
N ILE A 451 11.45 12.27 4.99
CA ILE A 451 12.19 11.17 5.62
C ILE A 451 12.83 10.23 4.58
N PHE A 452 12.47 10.36 3.30
CA PHE A 452 12.94 9.46 2.25
C PHE A 452 14.06 10.07 1.39
N ILE A 453 14.88 9.19 0.84
CA ILE A 453 15.86 9.43 -0.20
C ILE A 453 15.39 8.67 -1.45
N SER A 454 15.18 9.39 -2.54
CA SER A 454 14.72 8.84 -3.82
C SER A 454 15.84 8.15 -4.60
N PHE A 455 15.51 7.02 -5.21
CA PHE A 455 16.35 6.26 -6.12
C PHE A 455 15.52 5.81 -7.32
N THR A 456 16.20 5.30 -8.34
CA THR A 456 15.60 4.71 -9.53
C THR A 456 16.43 3.50 -9.97
N TYR A 457 15.81 2.55 -10.65
CA TYR A 457 16.55 1.45 -11.29
C TYR A 457 17.32 1.93 -12.54
N ASP A 458 16.97 3.08 -13.10
CA ASP A 458 17.56 3.59 -14.33
C ASP A 458 18.64 4.68 -14.06
N PRO A 459 19.93 4.38 -14.26
CA PRO A 459 21.02 5.35 -14.07
C PRO A 459 20.90 6.59 -14.98
N TYR A 460 20.24 6.49 -16.13
CA TYR A 460 20.04 7.62 -17.04
C TYR A 460 18.93 8.55 -16.58
N VAL A 461 17.93 8.01 -15.88
CA VAL A 461 16.95 8.84 -15.18
C VAL A 461 17.62 9.55 -14.00
N ALA A 462 18.43 8.82 -13.21
CA ALA A 462 19.20 9.40 -12.11
C ALA A 462 20.09 10.59 -12.55
N LYS A 463 20.69 10.51 -13.75
CA LYS A 463 21.47 11.62 -14.35
C LYS A 463 20.71 12.95 -14.38
N ASN A 464 19.40 12.92 -14.62
CA ASN A 464 18.61 14.14 -14.76
C ASN A 464 18.47 14.94 -13.46
N PHE A 465 18.74 14.30 -12.32
CA PHE A 465 18.70 14.87 -10.98
C PHE A 465 20.08 15.30 -10.45
N ILE A 466 21.14 15.17 -11.25
CA ILE A 466 22.47 15.71 -10.89
C ILE A 466 22.40 17.24 -10.85
N GLY A 467 22.92 17.84 -9.77
CA GLY A 467 22.98 19.29 -9.62
C GLY A 467 23.81 19.97 -10.71
N ALA A 468 23.34 21.12 -11.19
CA ALA A 468 24.05 21.94 -12.18
C ALA A 468 25.31 22.58 -11.58
N GLN A 469 26.32 22.83 -12.41
CA GLN A 469 27.57 23.49 -11.99
C GLN A 469 27.33 24.72 -11.11
N MET A 470 28.17 24.87 -10.09
CA MET A 470 28.07 25.97 -9.14
C MET A 470 29.34 26.81 -9.13
N LYS A 471 29.18 28.13 -9.01
CA LYS A 471 30.28 29.04 -8.72
C LYS A 471 30.58 28.97 -7.22
N ARG A 472 31.80 28.61 -6.85
CA ARG A 472 32.31 28.75 -5.47
C ARG A 472 33.48 29.71 -5.45
N THR A 473 33.44 30.64 -4.51
CA THR A 473 34.57 31.53 -4.24
C THR A 473 35.39 30.92 -3.12
N PHE A 474 36.62 30.53 -3.42
CA PHE A 474 37.58 30.01 -2.44
C PHE A 474 38.80 30.91 -2.44
N LYS A 475 39.15 31.47 -1.27
CA LYS A 475 40.29 32.40 -1.11
C LYS A 475 40.29 33.58 -2.10
N GLY A 476 39.11 34.09 -2.46
CA GLY A 476 38.95 35.23 -3.37
C GLY A 476 38.87 34.87 -4.86
N GLU A 477 39.14 33.62 -5.25
CA GLU A 477 39.03 33.15 -6.63
C GLU A 477 37.69 32.45 -6.84
N THR A 478 36.97 32.81 -7.91
CA THR A 478 35.70 32.16 -8.27
C THR A 478 35.97 31.04 -9.27
N MET A 479 35.70 29.81 -8.85
CA MET A 479 35.85 28.62 -9.68
C MET A 479 34.50 27.93 -9.91
N MET A 480 34.36 27.31 -11.08
CA MET A 480 33.24 26.43 -11.39
C MET A 480 33.54 25.07 -10.80
N VAL A 481 32.71 24.62 -9.85
CA VAL A 481 32.82 23.29 -9.23
C VAL A 481 31.64 22.43 -9.60
N ASN A 482 31.79 21.12 -9.38
CA ASN A 482 30.69 20.19 -9.60
C ASN A 482 29.47 20.56 -8.75
N GLY A 483 28.31 20.54 -9.38
CA GLY A 483 27.03 20.80 -8.74
C GLY A 483 26.44 19.62 -7.98
N GLY A 484 27.01 18.44 -8.17
CA GLY A 484 26.42 17.20 -7.72
C GLY A 484 27.26 15.98 -8.07
N GLY A 485 26.58 14.83 -8.19
CA GLY A 485 27.21 13.58 -8.59
C GLY A 485 26.21 12.47 -8.87
N LEU A 486 26.71 11.31 -9.26
CA LEU A 486 25.91 10.11 -9.45
C LEU A 486 26.27 9.09 -8.37
N LEU A 487 25.24 8.51 -7.74
CA LEU A 487 25.35 7.54 -6.67
C LEU A 487 24.71 6.22 -7.11
N ALA A 488 25.40 5.11 -6.88
CA ALA A 488 24.87 3.75 -7.01
C ALA A 488 24.99 3.05 -5.66
N VAL A 489 23.88 2.45 -5.21
CA VAL A 489 23.81 1.73 -3.94
C VAL A 489 23.39 0.28 -4.16
N LYS A 490 23.83 -0.61 -3.27
CA LYS A 490 23.33 -1.96 -3.08
C LYS A 490 22.83 -2.07 -1.65
N MET A 491 21.51 -2.19 -1.48
CA MET A 491 20.87 -2.16 -0.16
C MET A 491 19.92 -3.31 0.03
N ASP A 492 19.66 -3.68 1.29
CA ASP A 492 18.60 -4.62 1.63
C ASP A 492 17.26 -4.16 1.03
N ALA A 493 16.58 -5.05 0.31
CA ALA A 493 15.33 -4.75 -0.37
C ALA A 493 14.24 -4.24 0.58
N ARG A 494 14.27 -4.63 1.87
CA ARG A 494 13.33 -4.11 2.90
C ARG A 494 13.50 -2.61 3.13
N ARG A 495 14.68 -2.04 2.82
CA ARG A 495 14.98 -0.60 2.93
C ARG A 495 14.73 0.16 1.62
N MET A 496 14.40 -0.51 0.52
CA MET A 496 14.16 0.10 -0.79
C MET A 496 12.70 -0.07 -1.18
N VAL A 497 11.90 0.95 -0.93
CA VAL A 497 10.44 0.89 -1.03
C VAL A 497 9.98 1.53 -2.35
N PRO A 498 9.28 0.80 -3.24
CA PRO A 498 8.70 1.40 -4.43
C PRO A 498 7.68 2.48 -4.07
N ASN A 499 7.84 3.69 -4.62
CA ASN A 499 6.88 4.77 -4.45
C ASN A 499 5.71 4.61 -5.41
N LEU A 500 4.77 3.73 -5.06
CA LEU A 500 3.55 3.51 -5.84
C LEU A 500 2.66 4.77 -5.91
N SER A 501 2.92 5.76 -5.03
CA SER A 501 2.25 7.05 -5.01
C SER A 501 2.96 8.13 -5.84
N SER A 502 4.03 7.76 -6.57
CA SER A 502 4.75 8.66 -7.47
C SER A 502 3.89 9.04 -8.68
N MET A 503 3.99 10.30 -9.11
CA MET A 503 3.21 10.82 -10.24
C MET A 503 3.94 10.65 -11.59
N PHE A 504 5.14 10.07 -11.59
CA PHE A 504 5.95 9.91 -12.80
C PHE A 504 5.62 8.60 -13.52
N ALA A 505 4.78 8.66 -14.55
CA ALA A 505 4.29 7.47 -15.27
C ALA A 505 5.38 6.65 -15.99
N SER A 506 6.55 7.24 -16.23
CA SER A 506 7.67 6.64 -16.95
C SER A 506 8.85 6.24 -16.06
N GLU A 507 8.77 6.44 -14.74
CA GLU A 507 9.86 6.16 -13.81
C GLU A 507 9.36 5.34 -12.62
N ILE A 508 10.19 4.39 -12.18
CA ILE A 508 10.00 3.69 -10.93
C ILE A 508 10.86 4.37 -9.88
N GLU A 509 10.24 5.19 -9.05
CA GLU A 509 10.89 5.78 -7.89
C GLU A 509 10.94 4.75 -6.75
N LEU A 510 12.12 4.57 -6.17
CA LEU A 510 12.37 3.81 -4.95
C LEU A 510 12.70 4.78 -3.82
N LEU A 511 12.26 4.50 -2.61
CA LEU A 511 12.48 5.33 -1.44
C LEU A 511 13.25 4.55 -0.38
N ALA A 512 14.35 5.15 0.07
CA ALA A 512 15.10 4.66 1.22
C ALA A 512 14.89 5.57 2.44
N PRO A 513 14.66 5.04 3.65
CA PRO A 513 14.45 5.86 4.83
C PRO A 513 15.78 6.42 5.38
N LEU A 514 15.79 7.73 5.58
CA LEU A 514 16.73 8.58 6.33
C LEU A 514 18.21 8.57 5.93
N VAL A 515 18.86 7.42 5.78
CA VAL A 515 20.33 7.32 5.74
C VAL A 515 20.81 6.24 4.77
N ILE A 516 22.00 6.45 4.19
CA ILE A 516 22.73 5.46 3.38
C ILE A 516 24.11 5.28 4.00
N PHE A 517 24.51 4.04 4.21
CA PHE A 517 25.79 3.69 4.83
C PHE A 517 26.92 3.55 3.81
N PRO A 518 28.20 3.75 4.21
CA PRO A 518 29.34 3.61 3.32
C PRO A 518 29.46 2.24 2.64
N ASP A 519 29.12 1.16 3.33
CA ASP A 519 29.16 -0.21 2.80
C ASP A 519 28.02 -0.53 1.81
N GLU A 520 26.98 0.30 1.76
CA GLU A 520 25.88 0.21 0.80
C GLU A 520 26.23 0.91 -0.52
N ILE A 521 27.28 1.72 -0.55
CA ILE A 521 27.67 2.49 -1.73
C ILE A 521 28.56 1.62 -2.62
N ILE A 522 28.06 1.32 -3.82
CA ILE A 522 28.87 0.64 -4.85
C ILE A 522 29.85 1.63 -5.47
N GLU A 523 29.35 2.79 -5.87
CA GLU A 523 30.08 3.84 -6.57
C GLU A 523 29.44 5.19 -6.30
N TYR A 524 30.27 6.19 -6.03
CA TYR A 524 29.87 7.59 -6.00
C TYR A 524 30.89 8.40 -6.80
N ASN A 525 30.42 9.25 -7.71
CA ASN A 525 31.29 10.08 -8.51
C ASN A 525 30.72 11.49 -8.64
N GLU A 526 31.48 12.49 -8.19
CA GLU A 526 31.13 13.90 -8.36
C GLU A 526 31.24 14.29 -9.83
N MET A 527 30.16 14.84 -10.39
CA MET A 527 30.10 15.21 -11.80
C MET A 527 29.03 16.26 -12.05
N ASN A 528 29.08 16.90 -13.22
CA ASN A 528 28.05 17.83 -13.67
C ASN A 528 27.06 17.16 -14.59
N LYS A 529 25.83 17.64 -14.58
CA LYS A 529 24.77 17.15 -15.46
C LYS A 529 25.18 17.12 -16.94
N GLU A 530 25.86 18.16 -17.41
CA GLU A 530 26.27 18.36 -18.81
C GLU A 530 27.49 17.49 -19.19
N GLY A 531 28.36 17.17 -18.22
CA GLY A 531 29.61 16.42 -18.42
C GLY A 531 29.58 14.99 -17.85
N ALA A 532 28.44 14.53 -17.35
CA ALA A 532 28.30 13.24 -16.71
C ALA A 532 28.56 12.11 -17.70
N ASN A 533 29.73 11.47 -17.57
CA ASN A 533 30.06 10.23 -18.28
C ASN A 533 29.37 9.05 -17.60
N VAL A 534 28.05 8.98 -17.81
CA VAL A 534 27.17 7.97 -17.22
C VAL A 534 27.56 6.56 -17.69
N LYS A 535 28.04 6.41 -18.93
CA LYS A 535 28.45 5.11 -19.48
C LYS A 535 29.62 4.50 -18.69
N ASP A 536 30.66 5.29 -18.42
CA ASP A 536 31.79 4.79 -17.63
C ASP A 536 31.43 4.57 -16.17
N PHE A 537 30.53 5.38 -15.61
CA PHE A 537 30.00 5.13 -14.27
C PHE A 537 29.25 3.80 -14.21
N ILE A 538 28.33 3.55 -15.15
CA ILE A 538 27.59 2.29 -15.26
C ILE A 538 28.55 1.13 -15.37
N ARG A 539 29.54 1.19 -16.28
CA ARG A 539 30.53 0.10 -16.45
C ARG A 539 31.20 -0.27 -15.13
N ARG A 540 31.64 0.71 -14.33
CA ARG A 540 32.24 0.44 -13.00
C ARG A 540 31.26 -0.20 -12.03
N VAL A 541 29.98 0.19 -12.07
CA VAL A 541 28.93 -0.45 -11.26
C VAL A 541 28.69 -1.89 -11.73
N GLU A 542 28.64 -2.14 -13.04
CA GLU A 542 28.52 -3.49 -13.60
C GLU A 542 29.70 -4.37 -13.18
N ASP A 543 30.93 -3.86 -13.27
CA ASP A 543 32.14 -4.61 -12.90
C ASP A 543 32.14 -4.98 -11.41
N LYS A 544 31.63 -4.11 -10.55
CA LYS A 544 31.54 -4.34 -9.09
C LYS A 544 30.38 -5.26 -8.68
N THR A 545 29.30 -5.31 -9.47
CA THR A 545 28.07 -6.03 -9.09
C THR A 545 27.80 -7.28 -9.90
N GLY A 546 28.41 -7.42 -11.07
CA GLY A 546 28.11 -8.44 -12.07
C GLY A 546 26.77 -8.21 -12.80
N LEU A 547 26.04 -7.14 -12.50
CA LEU A 547 24.76 -6.82 -13.15
C LEU A 547 25.02 -6.06 -14.46
N LYS A 548 24.10 -6.18 -15.42
CA LYS A 548 24.11 -5.41 -16.66
C LYS A 548 22.97 -4.40 -16.69
N PHE A 549 23.27 -3.16 -17.04
CA PHE A 549 22.30 -2.07 -17.16
C PHE A 549 22.25 -1.59 -18.62
N MET A 550 21.05 -1.38 -19.15
CA MET A 550 20.86 -1.08 -20.57
C MET A 550 21.15 0.38 -20.91
N GLU A 551 21.71 0.64 -22.10
CA GLU A 551 21.87 2.00 -22.62
C GLU A 551 20.52 2.59 -23.13
N PRO A 552 20.33 3.92 -23.16
CA PRO A 552 19.08 4.56 -23.56
C PRO A 552 18.72 4.31 -25.02
N SER A 553 19.72 4.24 -25.90
CA SER A 553 19.54 3.90 -27.32
C SER A 553 19.10 2.44 -27.51
N ALA A 554 19.44 1.56 -26.57
CA ALA A 554 18.85 0.24 -26.49
C ALA A 554 17.43 0.37 -25.93
N ILE A 555 17.21 1.11 -24.84
CA ILE A 555 15.90 1.35 -24.21
C ILE A 555 14.87 1.93 -25.20
N ASP A 556 15.19 2.86 -26.10
CA ASP A 556 14.23 3.36 -27.09
C ASP A 556 13.82 2.28 -28.12
N ASN A 557 14.79 1.47 -28.56
CA ASN A 557 14.53 0.30 -29.43
C ASN A 557 13.91 -0.89 -28.69
N TYR A 558 13.99 -0.90 -27.36
CA TYR A 558 13.65 -2.03 -26.47
C TYR A 558 12.38 -1.78 -25.64
N ILE A 559 11.99 -0.52 -25.44
CA ILE A 559 10.64 -0.09 -25.06
C ILE A 559 9.70 -0.30 -26.25
N ALA A 560 10.20 -0.09 -27.48
CA ALA A 560 9.47 -0.43 -28.70
C ALA A 560 9.14 -1.93 -28.80
N SER A 561 9.91 -2.82 -28.14
CA SER A 561 9.65 -4.27 -28.17
C SER A 561 8.57 -4.75 -27.19
N LYS A 562 8.00 -3.89 -26.33
CA LYS A 562 6.96 -4.20 -25.32
C LYS A 562 7.31 -5.27 -24.27
N GLU A 563 8.39 -6.05 -24.43
CA GLU A 563 8.69 -7.21 -23.58
C GLU A 563 9.43 -6.86 -22.28
N VAL A 564 10.38 -5.91 -22.27
CA VAL A 564 11.12 -5.59 -21.03
C VAL A 564 10.53 -4.45 -20.22
N THR A 565 9.68 -3.62 -20.84
CA THR A 565 8.69 -2.88 -20.07
C THR A 565 7.89 -3.83 -19.18
N LYS A 566 7.67 -5.11 -19.57
CA LYS A 566 7.06 -6.11 -18.67
C LYS A 566 8.01 -6.69 -17.64
N GLU A 567 9.32 -6.83 -17.89
CA GLU A 567 10.26 -7.38 -16.90
C GLU A 567 10.61 -6.35 -15.81
N LEU A 568 10.94 -5.10 -16.18
CA LEU A 568 11.18 -4.03 -15.20
C LEU A 568 9.89 -3.66 -14.46
N ARG A 569 8.74 -3.59 -15.16
CA ARG A 569 7.43 -3.47 -14.46
C ARG A 569 7.13 -4.72 -13.65
N GLY A 570 7.52 -5.91 -14.09
CA GLY A 570 7.32 -7.17 -13.37
C GLY A 570 8.07 -7.19 -12.05
N ARG A 571 9.34 -6.76 -12.05
CA ARG A 571 10.13 -6.58 -10.81
C ARG A 571 9.52 -5.49 -9.93
N TYR A 572 9.11 -4.35 -10.49
CA TYR A 572 8.40 -3.31 -9.74
C TYR A 572 7.12 -3.81 -9.08
N ILE A 573 6.33 -4.58 -9.82
CA ILE A 573 5.10 -5.18 -9.34
C ILE A 573 5.43 -6.16 -8.20
N ILE A 574 6.40 -7.05 -8.39
CA ILE A 574 6.79 -8.04 -7.39
C ILE A 574 7.38 -7.37 -6.15
N ASP A 575 8.29 -6.42 -6.29
CA ASP A 575 8.95 -5.71 -5.19
C ASP A 575 7.96 -4.81 -4.46
N GLY A 576 7.10 -4.09 -5.18
CA GLY A 576 6.08 -3.22 -4.61
C GLY A 576 4.97 -3.99 -3.88
N VAL A 577 4.56 -5.13 -4.44
CA VAL A 577 3.57 -6.00 -3.81
C VAL A 577 4.18 -6.76 -2.64
N SER A 578 5.43 -7.21 -2.74
CA SER A 578 6.16 -7.80 -1.61
C SER A 578 6.33 -6.82 -0.46
N PHE A 579 6.64 -5.55 -0.77
CA PHE A 579 6.68 -4.49 0.23
C PHE A 579 5.29 -4.30 0.85
N ASN A 580 4.24 -4.09 0.05
CA ASN A 580 2.89 -3.91 0.60
C ASN A 580 2.45 -5.12 1.43
N LYS A 581 2.79 -6.34 1.03
CA LYS A 581 2.48 -7.55 1.78
C LYS A 581 3.23 -7.65 3.11
N ALA A 582 4.46 -7.13 3.20
CA ALA A 582 5.23 -7.12 4.44
C ALA A 582 4.90 -5.92 5.34
N PHE A 583 4.41 -4.83 4.74
CA PHE A 583 4.15 -3.56 5.40
C PHE A 583 2.69 -3.40 5.82
N ILE A 584 1.80 -3.58 4.86
CA ILE A 584 0.36 -3.52 5.04
C ILE A 584 -0.07 -4.88 5.62
N GLY A 585 0.07 -5.96 4.85
CA GLY A 585 -0.27 -7.36 5.22
C GLY A 585 0.40 -7.89 6.48
#